data_AF-A0A2W7RDR1-F1
#
_entry.id   AF-A0A2W7RDR1-F1
#
_cell.length_a   1.000
_cell.length_b   1.000
_cell.length_c   1.000
_cell.angle_alpha   90.00
_cell.angle_beta   90.00
_cell.angle_gamma   90.00
#
_symmetry.space_group_name_H-M   'P 1'
#
loop_
_entity.id
_entity.type
_entity.pdbx_description
1 polymer ?
#
loop_
_entity_poly.entity_id
_entity_poly.type
_entity_poly.pdbx_seq_one_letter_code
_entity_poly.pdbx_strand_id
1 'polypeptide(L)'
;MLDQLFKKNPVLFLMLLLPLLCSSIMVPETDFLKDSKVIPGKLEFFRDSVRFEVKGSIPIESAFSPRNPTVKLLLKSSENSMLFEELELTKNVAEYSYNQSFILAYEPWMEGAYLEAQFFQGKKEQLEPHQKKILARGVITTPLLAKIGNVNPDEPIPQVGLFISTGAMDTDLSRSREFLIKFNTGSSAIKMTAANEQAIADLKAFLTENSTVLSFRITGTQSPESSEGRSSKLGMDRAEAVKRMLEGANVSLRDSLTEIKSRWNDWFDFRLQLREYEKLSTQRKDQYYAVLLDGSDYQTQTQALKKISGFNQVANDLFPNLRAAKIEVVAKPLPGLNQAQTALLQKALNENTANSDLDLADWAIAGEASPRLEDKAKIYSKMTELFSSVIPYNNLAVVKMRLAQRTLDQVTKDLLWKEANALLYQASKIATDPYVLHNQGQILVLQGKTWDAYKKLSDASVLTRNQDFLKYNESLRGALDIMRGDYKLATLRFEYPYSEPKDFFNKGLAYFLADDYGNASLSFEESVMVGRNYGYGFYGLAMIAAESGQTEVALLQLDKAIHASELIYQKALVDPIFEEIRSSEEFFQIFRPSVTNNEK
;
A
#
# COMPACT_ATOMS: atom_id res chain seq x y z
N MET A 1 43.75 36.73 70.84
CA MET A 1 43.92 35.67 69.84
C MET A 1 42.94 34.58 70.21
N LEU A 2 42.08 34.23 69.25
CA LEU A 2 41.04 33.21 69.17
C LEU A 2 40.73 32.25 70.35
N ASP A 3 39.41 31.99 70.42
CA ASP A 3 38.75 30.70 70.64
C ASP A 3 38.58 30.18 72.07
N GLN A 4 37.33 30.18 72.56
CA GLN A 4 36.37 29.05 72.56
C GLN A 4 36.55 28.20 73.84
N LEU A 5 35.53 27.66 74.52
CA LEU A 5 34.14 27.38 74.19
C LEU A 5 33.39 27.11 75.52
N PHE A 6 32.17 27.62 75.57
CA PHE A 6 31.03 27.33 76.44
C PHE A 6 31.01 26.04 77.28
N LYS A 7 30.43 26.15 78.50
CA LYS A 7 29.15 25.50 78.87
C LYS A 7 28.70 25.85 80.30
N LYS A 8 27.49 26.42 80.43
CA LYS A 8 26.37 25.96 81.28
C LYS A 8 25.20 26.96 81.24
N ASN A 9 24.08 26.53 80.65
CA ASN A 9 22.71 26.98 80.96
C ASN A 9 22.28 26.37 82.32
N PRO A 10 21.13 26.74 82.95
CA PRO A 10 19.99 27.54 82.44
C PRO A 10 19.42 28.57 83.44
N VAL A 11 18.69 29.58 82.96
CA VAL A 11 17.50 30.11 83.68
C VAL A 11 16.41 30.46 82.67
N LEU A 12 15.24 29.90 82.94
CA LEU A 12 13.95 30.07 82.28
C LEU A 12 13.43 31.50 82.46
N PHE A 13 13.08 32.20 81.38
CA PHE A 13 12.24 33.40 81.47
C PHE A 13 11.20 33.41 80.34
N LEU A 14 9.94 33.34 80.75
CA LEU A 14 8.74 33.43 79.93
C LEU A 14 8.42 34.93 79.74
N MET A 15 8.44 35.43 78.52
CA MET A 15 7.91 36.78 78.21
C MET A 15 6.94 36.72 77.02
N LEU A 16 5.87 37.50 77.18
CA LEU A 16 4.66 37.54 76.39
C LEU A 16 4.89 37.84 74.90
N LEU A 17 4.15 37.07 74.09
CA LEU A 17 3.84 37.30 72.68
C LEU A 17 2.76 38.38 72.53
N LEU A 18 3.00 39.33 71.61
CA LEU A 18 1.97 40.09 70.92
C LEU A 18 2.44 40.26 69.45
N PRO A 19 1.84 39.56 68.48
CA PRO A 19 1.99 39.92 67.08
C PRO A 19 0.79 40.75 66.62
N LEU A 20 1.11 41.87 65.98
CA LEU A 20 0.22 42.66 65.12
C LEU A 20 -0.41 41.75 64.04
N LEU A 21 -1.71 41.52 64.13
CA LEU A 21 -2.50 40.93 63.06
C LEU A 21 -2.84 42.03 62.05
N CYS A 22 -1.99 42.23 61.04
CA CYS A 22 -2.46 42.70 59.74
C CYS A 22 -3.04 41.50 59.01
N SER A 23 -4.33 41.23 59.21
CA SER A 23 -5.08 40.34 58.34
C SER A 23 -5.24 41.04 56.98
N SER A 24 -4.42 40.64 55.99
CA SER A 24 -4.77 40.84 54.59
C SER A 24 -6.09 40.12 54.33
N ILE A 25 -7.15 40.90 54.11
CA ILE A 25 -8.40 40.37 53.58
C ILE A 25 -8.06 39.87 52.17
N MET A 26 -7.84 38.56 52.02
CA MET A 26 -7.88 37.93 50.70
C MET A 26 -9.32 38.02 50.21
N VAL A 27 -9.59 39.03 49.40
CA VAL A 27 -10.82 39.09 48.61
C VAL A 27 -10.67 38.05 47.50
N PRO A 28 -11.62 37.13 47.29
CA PRO A 28 -11.55 36.20 46.17
C PRO A 28 -11.51 37.00 44.85
N GLU A 29 -10.51 36.75 44.01
CA GLU A 29 -10.48 37.27 42.65
C GLU A 29 -11.64 36.66 41.86
N THR A 30 -12.55 37.50 41.38
CA THR A 30 -13.66 37.09 40.53
C THR A 30 -13.12 36.64 39.17
N ASP A 31 -13.33 35.38 38.80
CA ASP A 31 -13.03 34.86 37.46
C ASP A 31 -14.13 35.32 36.48
N PHE A 32 -13.86 36.38 35.73
CA PHE A 32 -14.80 37.00 34.78
C PHE A 32 -15.03 36.18 33.52
N LEU A 33 -14.14 35.23 33.21
CA LEU A 33 -14.22 34.37 32.04
C LEU A 33 -14.60 32.92 32.39
N LYS A 34 -14.99 32.65 33.65
CA LYS A 34 -15.28 31.31 34.15
C LYS A 34 -16.23 30.52 33.26
N ASP A 35 -17.31 31.15 32.80
CA ASP A 35 -18.35 30.50 32.01
C ASP A 35 -18.13 30.59 30.49
N SER A 36 -17.03 31.23 30.05
CA SER A 36 -16.64 31.30 28.64
C SER A 36 -16.27 29.92 28.10
N LYS A 37 -16.83 29.54 26.96
CA LYS A 37 -16.52 28.29 26.26
C LYS A 37 -16.71 28.43 24.76
N VAL A 38 -16.09 27.51 24.05
CA VAL A 38 -16.28 27.31 22.61
C VAL A 38 -17.20 26.11 22.35
N ILE A 39 -17.95 26.15 21.25
CA ILE A 39 -18.79 25.06 20.76
C ILE A 39 -18.51 24.85 19.26
N PRO A 40 -18.15 23.64 18.81
CA PRO A 40 -17.82 22.47 19.63
C PRO A 40 -16.62 22.74 20.56
N GLY A 41 -16.48 21.93 21.62
CA GLY A 41 -15.48 22.14 22.69
C GLY A 41 -14.02 22.12 22.19
N LYS A 42 -13.80 21.50 21.03
CA LYS A 42 -12.55 21.53 20.26
C LYS A 42 -12.85 22.17 18.91
N LEU A 43 -11.91 22.95 18.37
CA LEU A 43 -12.09 23.51 17.03
C LEU A 43 -11.91 22.41 16.00
N GLU A 44 -12.76 22.39 14.98
CA GLU A 44 -12.76 21.34 13.96
C GLU A 44 -12.69 21.91 12.56
N PHE A 45 -11.86 21.29 11.72
CA PHE A 45 -11.84 21.55 10.29
C PHE A 45 -13.04 20.88 9.62
N PHE A 46 -13.85 21.67 8.92
CA PHE A 46 -14.96 21.18 8.12
C PHE A 46 -14.89 21.77 6.70
N ARG A 47 -14.57 20.89 5.74
CA ARG A 47 -14.44 21.18 4.30
C ARG A 47 -13.31 22.14 3.93
N ASP A 48 -13.49 23.41 4.24
CA ASP A 48 -12.61 24.52 3.88
C ASP A 48 -12.51 25.55 5.00
N SER A 49 -13.23 25.34 6.10
CA SER A 49 -13.40 26.31 7.17
C SER A 49 -13.34 25.68 8.55
N VAL A 50 -12.93 26.48 9.53
CA VAL A 50 -13.11 26.19 10.94
C VAL A 50 -14.34 26.98 11.40
N ARG A 51 -15.30 26.28 12.01
CA ARG A 51 -16.58 26.86 12.41
C ARG A 51 -16.79 26.63 13.89
N PHE A 52 -17.05 27.70 14.63
CA PHE A 52 -17.28 27.59 16.07
C PHE A 52 -18.16 28.73 16.59
N GLU A 53 -18.76 28.50 17.76
CA GLU A 53 -19.50 29.47 18.54
C GLU A 53 -18.74 29.73 19.84
N VAL A 54 -18.60 31.00 20.23
CA VAL A 54 -18.10 31.37 21.56
C VAL A 54 -19.24 31.96 22.36
N LYS A 55 -19.45 31.41 23.56
CA LYS A 55 -20.44 31.93 24.49
C LYS A 55 -19.93 31.95 25.92
N GLY A 56 -20.47 32.86 26.71
CA GLY A 56 -20.13 32.99 28.12
C GLY A 56 -20.89 34.14 28.78
N SER A 57 -20.60 34.34 30.06
CA SER A 57 -21.09 35.48 30.80
C SER A 57 -20.03 36.07 31.71
N ILE A 58 -20.17 37.37 31.98
CA ILE A 58 -19.31 38.16 32.86
C ILE A 58 -20.17 38.59 34.05
N PRO A 59 -19.87 38.16 35.28
CA PRO A 59 -20.67 38.50 36.45
C PRO A 59 -20.57 39.99 36.80
N ILE A 60 -21.69 40.58 37.22
CA ILE A 60 -21.78 41.95 37.74
C ILE A 60 -21.75 41.88 39.27
N GLU A 61 -20.56 41.84 39.86
CA GLU A 61 -20.39 41.82 41.31
C GLU A 61 -20.18 43.24 41.88
N SER A 62 -20.79 43.53 43.03
CA SER A 62 -20.81 44.87 43.65
C SER A 62 -19.42 45.41 44.01
N ALA A 63 -18.43 44.54 44.27
CA ALA A 63 -17.06 44.94 44.65
C ALA A 63 -16.14 45.23 43.44
N PHE A 64 -16.39 44.63 42.28
CA PHE A 64 -15.54 44.72 41.08
C PHE A 64 -16.31 44.85 39.76
N SER A 65 -17.46 45.52 39.80
CA SER A 65 -18.33 45.67 38.62
C SER A 65 -17.56 46.21 37.41
N PRO A 66 -17.61 45.53 36.25
CA PRO A 66 -16.99 46.01 35.03
C PRO A 66 -17.62 47.34 34.58
N ARG A 67 -16.80 48.27 34.08
CA ARG A 67 -17.26 49.57 33.56
C ARG A 67 -17.07 49.57 32.05
N ASN A 68 -18.12 49.30 31.27
CA ASN A 68 -18.02 49.02 29.84
C ASN A 68 -17.04 47.87 29.54
N PRO A 69 -17.35 46.65 30.02
CA PRO A 69 -16.51 45.50 29.74
C PRO A 69 -16.41 45.26 28.23
N THR A 70 -15.26 44.75 27.79
CA THR A 70 -15.12 44.19 26.44
C THR A 70 -14.46 42.82 26.52
N VAL A 71 -14.83 41.95 25.59
CA VAL A 71 -14.21 40.64 25.40
C VAL A 71 -13.69 40.57 23.97
N LYS A 72 -12.42 40.23 23.81
CA LYS A 72 -11.78 40.00 22.51
C LYS A 72 -11.37 38.55 22.40
N LEU A 73 -11.39 38.02 21.18
CA LEU A 73 -10.79 36.73 20.89
C LEU A 73 -9.48 36.91 20.16
N LEU A 74 -8.51 36.07 20.49
CA LEU A 74 -7.21 36.00 19.86
C LEU A 74 -6.90 34.54 19.53
N LEU A 75 -6.81 34.20 18.25
CA LEU A 75 -6.25 32.93 17.81
C LEU A 75 -4.76 33.13 17.58
N LYS A 76 -3.90 32.39 18.27
CA LYS A 76 -2.44 32.59 18.19
C LYS A 76 -1.65 31.29 18.21
N SER A 77 -0.56 31.26 17.46
CA SER A 77 0.54 30.30 17.60
C SER A 77 1.82 31.04 18.02
N SER A 78 2.98 30.37 17.95
CA SER A 78 4.27 31.01 18.22
C SER A 78 4.65 32.08 17.19
N GLU A 79 4.16 31.95 15.96
CA GLU A 79 4.59 32.78 14.82
C GLU A 79 3.46 33.63 14.23
N ASN A 80 2.21 33.18 14.38
CA ASN A 80 1.05 33.82 13.76
C ASN A 80 0.01 34.19 14.81
N SER A 81 -0.76 35.25 14.54
CA SER A 81 -1.87 35.63 15.39
C SER A 81 -2.97 36.32 14.58
N MET A 82 -4.21 36.09 14.99
CA MET A 82 -5.41 36.68 14.41
C MET A 82 -6.30 37.21 15.54
N LEU A 83 -6.43 38.53 15.61
CA LEU A 83 -7.34 39.20 16.54
C LEU A 83 -8.72 39.33 15.89
N PHE A 84 -9.76 38.94 16.63
CA PHE A 84 -11.15 39.09 16.21
C PHE A 84 -11.73 40.42 16.67
N GLU A 85 -12.87 40.79 16.09
CA GLU A 85 -13.68 41.91 16.57
C GLU A 85 -14.17 41.69 18.01
N GLU A 86 -14.53 42.77 18.68
CA GLU A 86 -15.08 42.72 20.04
C GLU A 86 -16.39 41.95 20.07
N LEU A 87 -16.55 41.07 21.06
CA LEU A 87 -17.79 40.33 21.23
C LEU A 87 -18.92 41.26 21.65
N GLU A 88 -20.07 41.10 21.02
CA GLU A 88 -21.28 41.84 21.40
C GLU A 88 -21.78 41.39 22.78
N LEU A 89 -21.72 42.29 23.77
CA LEU A 89 -22.17 42.02 25.13
C LEU A 89 -23.61 42.49 25.34
N THR A 90 -24.47 41.58 25.77
CA THR A 90 -25.85 41.89 26.20
C THR A 90 -25.89 41.99 27.72
N LYS A 91 -26.28 43.15 28.24
CA LYS A 91 -26.38 43.39 29.68
C LYS A 91 -27.69 42.84 30.26
N ASN A 92 -27.57 41.95 31.25
CA ASN A 92 -28.66 41.44 32.07
C ASN A 92 -28.55 42.00 33.50
N VAL A 93 -29.47 41.59 34.39
CA VAL A 93 -29.52 42.08 35.79
C VAL A 93 -28.27 41.68 36.59
N ALA A 94 -27.79 40.45 36.40
CA ALA A 94 -26.69 39.88 37.19
C ALA A 94 -25.37 39.72 36.40
N GLU A 95 -25.39 39.85 35.08
CA GLU A 95 -24.24 39.52 34.22
C GLU A 95 -24.30 40.23 32.85
N TYR A 96 -23.18 40.26 32.13
CA TYR A 96 -23.14 40.50 30.69
C TYR A 96 -22.99 39.16 29.97
N SER A 97 -23.93 38.79 29.11
CA SER A 97 -23.85 37.56 28.30
C SER A 97 -23.39 37.86 26.88
N TYR A 98 -22.65 36.93 26.28
CA TYR A 98 -22.29 36.99 24.87
C TYR A 98 -22.43 35.62 24.22
N ASN A 99 -22.79 35.65 22.94
CA ASN A 99 -22.85 34.49 22.08
C ASN A 99 -22.62 34.93 20.63
N GLN A 100 -21.55 34.45 20.01
CA GLN A 100 -21.19 34.82 18.64
C GLN A 100 -20.60 33.63 17.88
N SER A 101 -20.99 33.48 16.62
CA SER A 101 -20.50 32.45 15.71
C SER A 101 -19.40 32.98 14.79
N PHE A 102 -18.41 32.15 14.50
CA PHE A 102 -17.25 32.45 13.67
C PHE A 102 -17.09 31.41 12.56
N ILE A 103 -16.68 31.89 11.38
CA ILE A 103 -16.30 31.08 10.23
C ILE A 103 -15.00 31.67 9.69
N LEU A 104 -13.96 30.85 9.61
CA LEU A 104 -12.63 31.24 9.14
C LEU A 104 -12.12 30.18 8.16
N ALA A 105 -11.38 30.62 7.14
CA ALA A 105 -10.64 29.70 6.28
C ALA A 105 -9.54 29.03 7.11
N TYR A 106 -9.34 27.73 6.92
CA TYR A 106 -8.26 27.02 7.61
C TYR A 106 -6.90 27.37 7.01
N GLU A 107 -5.94 27.65 7.88
CA GLU A 107 -4.53 27.80 7.52
C GLU A 107 -3.68 26.82 8.35
N PRO A 108 -2.57 26.27 7.79
CA PRO A 108 -1.79 25.23 8.46
C PRO A 108 -1.34 25.55 9.89
N TRP A 109 -0.99 26.81 10.17
CA TRP A 109 -0.54 27.22 11.51
C TRP A 109 -1.61 27.09 12.59
N MET A 110 -2.90 26.99 12.20
CA MET A 110 -4.02 26.87 13.14
C MET A 110 -4.05 25.51 13.84
N GLU A 111 -3.42 24.46 13.28
CA GLU A 111 -3.39 23.12 13.87
C GLU A 111 -2.80 23.10 15.28
N GLY A 112 -1.78 23.92 15.54
CA GLY A 112 -1.15 24.10 16.86
C GLY A 112 -1.47 25.42 17.56
N ALA A 113 -2.49 26.16 17.11
CA ALA A 113 -2.84 27.46 17.67
C ALA A 113 -3.64 27.36 18.99
N TYR A 114 -3.85 28.48 19.66
CA TYR A 114 -4.69 28.60 20.86
C TYR A 114 -5.74 29.67 20.62
N LEU A 115 -7.01 29.33 20.90
CA LEU A 115 -8.08 30.32 20.95
C LEU A 115 -8.17 30.88 22.37
N GLU A 116 -7.84 32.15 22.55
CA GLU A 116 -7.83 32.84 23.83
C GLU A 116 -8.93 33.90 23.90
N ALA A 117 -9.74 33.87 24.96
CA ALA A 117 -10.60 34.98 25.34
C ALA A 117 -9.85 35.96 26.23
N GLN A 118 -9.97 37.25 25.92
CA GLN A 118 -9.31 38.35 26.60
C GLN A 118 -10.35 39.32 27.14
N PHE A 119 -10.43 39.45 28.46
CA PHE A 119 -11.37 40.33 29.15
C PHE A 119 -10.71 41.65 29.52
N PHE A 120 -11.39 42.76 29.22
CA PHE A 120 -10.98 44.11 29.62
C PHE A 120 -12.07 44.72 30.51
N GLN A 121 -11.69 45.22 31.69
CA GLN A 121 -12.65 45.71 32.69
C GLN A 121 -13.24 47.09 32.35
N GLY A 122 -12.60 47.83 31.43
CA GLY A 122 -13.06 49.11 30.88
C GLY A 122 -12.96 50.34 31.81
N LYS A 123 -12.22 50.24 32.93
CA LYS A 123 -11.97 51.39 33.83
C LYS A 123 -11.16 52.53 33.18
N LYS A 124 -10.29 52.20 32.21
CA LYS A 124 -9.46 53.06 31.34
C LYS A 124 -9.13 52.28 30.07
N GLU A 125 -8.63 52.92 29.00
CA GLU A 125 -7.99 52.20 27.90
C GLU A 125 -6.84 51.34 28.47
N GLN A 126 -7.03 50.02 28.42
CA GLN A 126 -6.09 49.03 28.91
C GLN A 126 -5.49 48.34 27.68
N LEU A 127 -4.16 48.39 27.56
CA LEU A 127 -3.43 47.69 26.49
C LEU A 127 -3.35 46.18 26.77
N GLU A 128 -3.27 45.80 28.04
CA GLU A 128 -3.26 44.40 28.48
C GLU A 128 -4.62 44.00 29.03
N PRO A 129 -5.11 42.79 28.72
CA PRO A 129 -6.36 42.31 29.27
C PRO A 129 -6.23 42.04 30.76
N HIS A 130 -7.31 42.31 31.49
CA HIS A 130 -7.42 42.04 32.91
C HIS A 130 -7.39 40.53 33.19
N GLN A 131 -7.95 39.73 32.29
CA GLN A 131 -7.96 38.28 32.39
C GLN A 131 -7.86 37.63 31.01
N LYS A 132 -7.16 36.49 30.94
CA LYS A 132 -7.03 35.65 29.75
C LYS A 132 -7.56 34.25 30.06
N LYS A 133 -8.26 33.61 29.13
CA LYS A 133 -8.68 32.21 29.23
C LYS A 133 -8.50 31.49 27.89
N ILE A 134 -7.82 30.36 27.89
CA ILE A 134 -7.77 29.48 26.72
C ILE A 134 -9.12 28.78 26.60
N LEU A 135 -9.79 29.00 25.48
CA LEU A 135 -11.07 28.37 25.15
C LEU A 135 -10.87 27.06 24.38
N ALA A 136 -9.85 27.00 23.52
CA ALA A 136 -9.55 25.84 22.69
C ALA A 136 -8.05 25.73 22.39
N ARG A 137 -7.57 24.51 22.16
CA ARG A 137 -6.21 24.21 21.71
C ARG A 137 -6.28 23.51 20.36
N GLY A 138 -5.55 24.04 19.39
CA GLY A 138 -5.43 23.54 18.03
C GLY A 138 -6.74 23.50 17.25
N VAL A 139 -6.67 22.88 16.08
CA VAL A 139 -7.81 22.53 15.23
C VAL A 139 -7.69 21.05 14.87
N ILE A 140 -8.77 20.29 15.05
CA ILE A 140 -8.85 18.89 14.61
C ILE A 140 -8.87 18.88 13.08
N THR A 141 -7.81 18.35 12.49
CA THR A 141 -7.57 18.29 11.04
C THR A 141 -7.66 16.86 10.51
N THR A 142 -8.32 15.95 11.22
CA THR A 142 -8.45 14.52 10.86
C THR A 142 -8.83 14.28 9.40
N PRO A 143 -9.75 15.04 8.75
CA PRO A 143 -10.03 14.87 7.33
C PRO A 143 -8.81 15.09 6.41
N LEU A 144 -7.85 15.91 6.81
CA LEU A 144 -6.63 16.21 6.05
C LEU A 144 -5.57 15.10 6.15
N LEU A 145 -5.78 14.09 7.01
CA LEU A 145 -4.95 12.88 7.05
C LEU A 145 -5.17 11.98 5.83
N ALA A 146 -6.24 12.19 5.06
CA ALA A 146 -6.57 11.39 3.90
C ALA A 146 -5.39 11.32 2.90
N LYS A 147 -5.00 10.10 2.55
CA LYS A 147 -3.85 9.82 1.71
C LYS A 147 -4.21 9.94 0.24
N ILE A 148 -3.82 11.08 -0.34
CA ILE A 148 -4.11 11.48 -1.73
C ILE A 148 -2.90 11.40 -2.68
N GLY A 149 -1.75 10.92 -2.20
CA GLY A 149 -0.51 10.79 -2.99
C GLY A 149 0.50 11.92 -2.83
N ASN A 150 0.39 12.74 -1.78
CA ASN A 150 1.42 13.72 -1.42
C ASN A 150 2.71 13.04 -0.94
N VAL A 151 3.85 13.65 -1.21
CA VAL A 151 5.16 13.16 -0.75
C VAL A 151 5.52 13.81 0.58
N ASN A 152 5.90 12.97 1.54
CA ASN A 152 6.45 13.38 2.83
C ASN A 152 7.91 12.87 2.95
N PRO A 153 8.83 13.62 3.60
CA PRO A 153 10.27 13.30 3.61
C PRO A 153 10.65 11.93 4.18
N ASP A 154 9.85 11.39 5.07
CA ASP A 154 10.05 10.17 5.85
C ASP A 154 9.13 9.01 5.42
N GLU A 155 8.33 9.21 4.37
CA GLU A 155 7.43 8.19 3.83
C GLU A 155 7.92 7.65 2.46
N PRO A 156 7.60 6.39 2.12
CA PRO A 156 7.78 5.90 0.76
C PRO A 156 7.04 6.79 -0.24
N ILE A 157 7.73 7.20 -1.31
CA ILE A 157 7.15 8.05 -2.36
C ILE A 157 5.91 7.37 -2.95
N PRO A 158 4.70 7.96 -2.83
CA PRO A 158 3.49 7.35 -3.34
C PRO A 158 3.56 7.16 -4.86
N GLN A 159 3.08 6.02 -5.34
CA GLN A 159 2.90 5.81 -6.76
C GLN A 159 1.68 6.58 -7.24
N VAL A 160 1.92 7.59 -8.08
CA VAL A 160 0.86 8.38 -8.71
C VAL A 160 0.74 8.02 -10.19
N GLY A 161 -0.48 8.19 -10.69
CA GLY A 161 -0.86 7.95 -12.07
C GLY A 161 -0.96 6.46 -12.42
N LEU A 162 -1.91 6.16 -13.31
CA LEU A 162 -2.20 4.84 -13.82
C LEU A 162 -1.73 4.73 -15.28
N PHE A 163 -0.86 3.75 -15.51
CA PHE A 163 -0.50 3.33 -16.85
C PHE A 163 -1.71 2.63 -17.50
N ILE A 164 -1.88 2.84 -18.81
CA ILE A 164 -2.69 1.96 -19.64
C ILE A 164 -1.83 0.74 -19.93
N SER A 165 -2.18 -0.39 -19.31
CA SER A 165 -1.54 -1.68 -19.52
C SER A 165 -2.03 -2.34 -20.81
N THR A 166 -1.18 -3.19 -21.38
CA THR A 166 -1.53 -3.99 -22.56
C THR A 166 -2.29 -5.27 -22.22
N GLY A 167 -2.32 -5.66 -20.93
CA GLY A 167 -2.82 -6.96 -20.47
C GLY A 167 -1.89 -8.14 -20.83
N ALA A 168 -0.80 -7.89 -21.56
CA ALA A 168 0.16 -8.91 -21.96
C ALA A 168 0.90 -9.52 -20.76
N MET A 169 1.07 -8.74 -19.68
CA MET A 169 1.67 -9.20 -18.42
C MET A 169 0.77 -10.16 -17.64
N ASP A 170 -0.55 -10.06 -17.83
CA ASP A 170 -1.56 -10.81 -17.09
C ASP A 170 -2.04 -12.07 -17.84
N THR A 171 -1.65 -12.22 -19.11
CA THR A 171 -2.03 -13.35 -19.94
C THR A 171 -1.20 -14.58 -19.55
N ASP A 172 -1.86 -15.70 -19.21
CA ASP A 172 -1.16 -16.96 -18.97
C ASP A 172 -0.63 -17.53 -20.29
N LEU A 173 0.63 -17.22 -20.58
CA LEU A 173 1.38 -17.71 -21.74
C LEU A 173 2.11 -19.02 -21.43
N SER A 174 1.70 -19.78 -20.41
CA SER A 174 2.31 -21.07 -20.12
C SER A 174 2.20 -22.03 -21.30
N ARG A 175 3.27 -22.80 -21.47
CA ARG A 175 3.44 -23.84 -22.47
C ARG A 175 3.89 -25.10 -21.76
N SER A 176 3.30 -26.23 -22.14
CA SER A 176 3.68 -27.55 -21.65
C SER A 176 4.28 -28.35 -22.79
N ARG A 177 5.44 -28.98 -22.57
CA ARG A 177 6.09 -29.85 -23.56
C ARG A 177 6.72 -31.06 -22.89
N GLU A 178 6.59 -32.23 -23.54
CA GLU A 178 7.23 -33.49 -23.13
C GLU A 178 8.46 -33.75 -24.00
N PHE A 179 9.55 -34.19 -23.36
CA PHE A 179 10.78 -34.66 -24.02
C PHE A 179 11.12 -36.07 -23.52
N LEU A 180 11.72 -36.89 -24.38
CA LEU A 180 11.94 -38.30 -24.10
C LEU A 180 13.42 -38.67 -24.22
N ILE A 181 14.01 -39.16 -23.12
CA ILE A 181 15.37 -39.71 -23.12
C ILE A 181 15.29 -41.24 -23.06
N LYS A 182 15.81 -41.92 -24.08
CA LYS A 182 15.75 -43.38 -24.24
C LYS A 182 16.98 -44.07 -23.66
N PHE A 183 16.76 -45.29 -23.16
CA PHE A 183 17.75 -46.15 -22.52
C PHE A 183 17.83 -47.52 -23.19
N ASN A 184 18.98 -48.18 -23.02
CA ASN A 184 19.10 -49.59 -23.35
C ASN A 184 18.37 -50.45 -22.33
N THR A 185 18.03 -51.65 -22.76
CA THR A 185 17.32 -52.63 -21.95
C THR A 185 18.06 -52.91 -20.62
N GLY A 186 17.34 -52.77 -19.51
CA GLY A 186 17.83 -53.06 -18.15
C GLY A 186 18.91 -52.10 -17.65
N SER A 187 19.13 -50.96 -18.32
CA SER A 187 20.19 -50.00 -17.96
C SER A 187 19.62 -48.62 -17.64
N SER A 188 20.24 -47.96 -16.65
CA SER A 188 20.06 -46.54 -16.32
C SER A 188 21.20 -45.65 -16.85
N ALA A 189 22.15 -46.22 -17.61
CA ALA A 189 23.22 -45.45 -18.23
C ALA A 189 22.71 -44.74 -19.49
N ILE A 190 22.82 -43.42 -19.52
CA ILE A 190 22.43 -42.60 -20.67
C ILE A 190 23.50 -42.76 -21.77
N LYS A 191 23.05 -43.05 -22.99
CA LYS A 191 23.89 -42.95 -24.19
C LYS A 191 23.41 -41.76 -25.04
N MET A 192 24.35 -40.97 -25.54
CA MET A 192 24.07 -39.88 -26.49
C MET A 192 23.85 -40.48 -27.87
N THR A 193 22.64 -40.99 -28.09
CA THR A 193 22.14 -41.33 -29.43
C THR A 193 21.64 -40.06 -30.09
N ALA A 194 21.59 -40.03 -31.43
CA ALA A 194 21.05 -38.89 -32.17
C ALA A 194 19.65 -38.45 -31.67
N ALA A 195 18.80 -39.40 -31.25
CA ALA A 195 17.49 -39.11 -30.69
C ALA A 195 17.56 -38.41 -29.31
N ASN A 196 18.46 -38.85 -28.44
CA ASN A 196 18.66 -38.23 -27.13
C ASN A 196 19.32 -36.84 -27.26
N GLU A 197 20.29 -36.70 -28.18
CA GLU A 197 20.91 -35.41 -28.49
C GLU A 197 19.88 -34.40 -29.00
N GLN A 198 19.01 -34.81 -29.93
CA GLN A 198 17.93 -33.96 -30.42
C GLN A 198 16.93 -33.59 -29.32
N ALA A 199 16.52 -34.54 -28.47
CA ALA A 199 15.61 -34.26 -27.37
C ALA A 199 16.19 -33.23 -26.37
N ILE A 200 17.50 -33.29 -26.11
CA ILE A 200 18.19 -32.31 -25.27
C ILE A 200 18.27 -30.94 -25.96
N ALA A 201 18.58 -30.91 -27.26
CA ALA A 201 18.61 -29.67 -28.05
C ALA A 201 17.23 -28.99 -28.07
N ASP A 202 16.16 -29.76 -28.31
CA ASP A 202 14.79 -29.26 -28.32
C ASP A 202 14.34 -28.75 -26.94
N LEU A 203 14.74 -29.44 -25.86
CA LEU A 203 14.50 -28.98 -24.50
C LEU A 203 15.19 -27.63 -24.23
N LYS A 204 16.46 -27.50 -24.63
CA LYS A 204 17.21 -26.24 -24.48
C LYS A 204 16.60 -25.11 -25.29
N ALA A 205 16.18 -25.36 -26.52
CA ALA A 205 15.48 -24.38 -27.34
C ALA A 205 14.18 -23.93 -26.66
N PHE A 206 13.38 -24.89 -26.19
CA PHE A 206 12.12 -24.61 -25.49
C PHE A 206 12.33 -23.76 -24.22
N LEU A 207 13.34 -24.08 -23.41
CA LEU A 207 13.68 -23.30 -22.21
C LEU A 207 14.29 -21.92 -22.52
N THR A 208 14.87 -21.75 -23.70
CA THR A 208 15.38 -20.45 -24.17
C THR A 208 14.22 -19.53 -24.57
N GLU A 209 13.22 -20.09 -25.26
CA GLU A 209 11.98 -19.38 -25.61
C GLU A 209 11.09 -19.14 -24.38
N ASN A 210 11.11 -20.07 -23.41
CA ASN A 210 10.26 -20.07 -22.22
C ASN A 210 11.13 -20.12 -20.95
N SER A 211 11.79 -19.01 -20.65
CA SER A 211 12.82 -18.93 -19.61
C SER A 211 12.27 -18.95 -18.17
N THR A 212 10.97 -18.74 -17.96
CA THR A 212 10.33 -18.86 -16.64
C THR A 212 9.71 -20.25 -16.48
N VAL A 213 10.46 -21.18 -15.89
CA VAL A 213 9.97 -22.54 -15.57
C VAL A 213 9.00 -22.47 -14.39
N LEU A 214 7.81 -23.05 -14.57
CA LEU A 214 6.77 -23.17 -13.54
C LEU A 214 6.77 -24.56 -12.90
N SER A 215 7.02 -25.60 -13.68
CA SER A 215 7.18 -26.96 -13.18
C SER A 215 8.08 -27.80 -14.07
N PHE A 216 8.84 -28.70 -13.46
CA PHE A 216 9.71 -29.65 -14.14
C PHE A 216 9.44 -31.03 -13.57
N ARG A 217 8.95 -31.98 -14.37
CA ARG A 217 8.70 -33.36 -13.91
C ARG A 217 9.53 -34.35 -14.72
N ILE A 218 10.32 -35.17 -14.03
CA ILE A 218 11.09 -36.24 -14.65
C ILE A 218 10.52 -37.57 -14.18
N THR A 219 9.90 -38.32 -15.10
CA THR A 219 9.31 -39.64 -14.81
C THR A 219 10.09 -40.73 -15.52
N GLY A 220 10.79 -41.56 -14.77
CA GLY A 220 11.45 -42.74 -15.30
C GLY A 220 10.49 -43.92 -15.47
N THR A 221 10.59 -44.60 -16.61
CA THR A 221 9.68 -45.67 -17.03
C THR A 221 10.46 -46.95 -17.33
N GLN A 222 9.76 -48.07 -17.22
CA GLN A 222 10.29 -49.41 -17.50
C GLN A 222 9.34 -50.12 -18.45
N SER A 223 9.90 -50.82 -19.43
CA SER A 223 9.09 -51.68 -20.29
C SER A 223 8.74 -53.01 -19.57
N PRO A 224 7.71 -53.75 -20.03
CA PRO A 224 7.31 -55.05 -19.47
C PRO A 224 8.28 -56.22 -19.72
N GLU A 225 9.53 -55.94 -20.06
CA GLU A 225 10.52 -56.96 -20.39
C GLU A 225 11.14 -57.57 -19.13
N SER A 226 11.50 -58.85 -19.19
CA SER A 226 12.08 -59.56 -18.05
C SER A 226 13.40 -58.95 -17.56
N SER A 227 14.17 -58.33 -18.45
CA SER A 227 15.40 -57.60 -18.14
C SER A 227 15.17 -56.24 -17.46
N GLU A 228 13.98 -55.68 -17.62
CA GLU A 228 13.58 -54.37 -17.08
C GLU A 228 12.92 -54.53 -15.71
N GLY A 229 12.15 -55.61 -15.51
CA GLY A 229 11.49 -55.93 -14.24
C GLY A 229 12.39 -56.47 -13.12
N ARG A 230 13.72 -56.57 -13.33
CA ARG A 230 14.66 -57.11 -12.32
C ARG A 230 14.84 -56.22 -11.09
N SER A 231 14.59 -54.93 -11.23
CA SER A 231 14.72 -53.94 -10.17
C SER A 231 13.56 -52.95 -10.23
N SER A 232 12.88 -52.74 -9.10
CA SER A 232 11.86 -51.69 -8.96
C SER A 232 12.46 -50.28 -8.99
N LYS A 233 13.79 -50.15 -8.84
CA LYS A 233 14.50 -48.87 -8.82
C LYS A 233 14.93 -48.37 -10.19
N LEU A 234 14.97 -49.23 -11.21
CA LEU A 234 15.53 -48.88 -12.52
C LEU A 234 14.84 -47.65 -13.15
N GLY A 235 13.52 -47.50 -13.00
CA GLY A 235 12.82 -46.29 -13.42
C GLY A 235 13.34 -45.05 -12.67
N MET A 236 13.47 -45.12 -11.34
CA MET A 236 13.99 -44.01 -10.55
C MET A 236 15.45 -43.69 -10.90
N ASP A 237 16.30 -44.71 -11.05
CA ASP A 237 17.71 -44.54 -11.42
C ASP A 237 17.85 -43.83 -12.77
N ARG A 238 16.94 -44.09 -13.73
CA ARG A 238 16.88 -43.38 -15.02
C ARG A 238 16.48 -41.92 -14.87
N ALA A 239 15.45 -41.65 -14.06
CA ALA A 239 15.00 -40.28 -13.81
C ALA A 239 16.10 -39.44 -13.16
N GLU A 240 16.81 -39.99 -12.18
CA GLU A 240 17.96 -39.35 -11.54
C GLU A 240 19.15 -39.19 -12.49
N ALA A 241 19.45 -40.18 -13.33
CA ALA A 241 20.50 -40.08 -14.33
C ALA A 241 20.22 -38.91 -15.29
N VAL A 242 18.95 -38.73 -15.70
CA VAL A 242 18.55 -37.57 -16.52
C VAL A 242 18.68 -36.27 -15.75
N LYS A 243 18.26 -36.21 -14.48
CA LYS A 243 18.45 -35.01 -13.63
C LYS A 243 19.93 -34.58 -13.64
N ARG A 244 20.84 -35.50 -13.32
CA ARG A 244 22.29 -35.24 -13.29
C ARG A 244 22.85 -34.83 -14.64
N MET A 245 22.37 -35.44 -15.72
CA MET A 245 22.76 -35.07 -17.09
C MET A 245 22.32 -33.64 -17.43
N LEU A 246 21.10 -33.25 -17.07
CA LEU A 246 20.58 -31.90 -17.32
C LEU A 246 21.35 -30.84 -16.53
N GLU A 247 21.64 -31.12 -15.25
CA GLU A 247 22.49 -30.27 -14.40
C GLU A 247 23.89 -30.10 -15.02
N GLY A 248 24.52 -31.19 -15.46
CA GLY A 248 25.80 -31.15 -16.17
C GLY A 248 25.76 -30.46 -17.54
N ALA A 249 24.57 -30.34 -18.15
CA ALA A 249 24.34 -29.64 -19.40
C ALA A 249 23.98 -28.15 -19.22
N ASN A 250 24.15 -27.62 -18.01
CA ASN A 250 23.81 -26.25 -17.59
C ASN A 250 22.32 -25.90 -17.67
N VAL A 251 21.43 -26.88 -17.50
CA VAL A 251 19.99 -26.62 -17.33
C VAL A 251 19.71 -26.36 -15.86
N SER A 252 19.19 -25.18 -15.53
CA SER A 252 18.87 -24.80 -14.14
C SER A 252 17.60 -25.52 -13.67
N LEU A 253 17.75 -26.47 -12.75
CA LEU A 253 16.64 -27.17 -12.10
C LEU A 253 16.51 -26.66 -10.66
N ARG A 254 15.38 -26.01 -10.33
CA ARG A 254 15.09 -25.60 -8.95
C ARG A 254 14.40 -26.74 -8.23
N ASP A 255 14.94 -27.17 -7.09
CA ASP A 255 14.37 -28.32 -6.34
C ASP A 255 12.91 -28.08 -5.94
N SER A 256 12.50 -26.84 -5.63
CA SER A 256 11.11 -26.51 -5.30
C SER A 256 10.11 -26.67 -6.44
N LEU A 257 10.59 -26.70 -7.69
CA LEU A 257 9.78 -26.81 -8.90
C LEU A 257 9.98 -28.16 -9.62
N THR A 258 10.91 -28.98 -9.13
CA THR A 258 11.34 -30.21 -9.79
C THR A 258 10.79 -31.43 -9.07
N GLU A 259 10.01 -32.23 -9.78
CA GLU A 259 9.44 -33.48 -9.26
C GLU A 259 10.07 -34.67 -9.98
N ILE A 260 10.69 -35.59 -9.21
CA ILE A 260 11.27 -36.83 -9.73
C ILE A 260 10.35 -38.00 -9.37
N LYS A 261 9.92 -38.76 -10.38
CA LYS A 261 9.01 -39.89 -10.24
C LYS A 261 9.52 -41.10 -11.01
N SER A 262 8.98 -42.26 -10.66
CA SER A 262 9.15 -43.48 -11.46
C SER A 262 7.86 -44.25 -11.54
N ARG A 263 7.73 -45.06 -12.61
CA ARG A 263 6.65 -46.03 -12.78
C ARG A 263 7.25 -47.41 -12.94
N TRP A 264 6.88 -48.32 -12.05
CA TRP A 264 7.30 -49.72 -12.05
C TRP A 264 6.06 -50.61 -12.06
N ASN A 265 6.08 -51.67 -12.88
CA ASN A 265 4.94 -52.58 -13.07
C ASN A 265 3.63 -51.84 -13.36
N ASP A 266 3.70 -50.87 -14.27
CA ASP A 266 2.59 -49.98 -14.61
C ASP A 266 2.35 -49.99 -16.13
N TRP A 267 1.08 -49.98 -16.54
CA TRP A 267 0.67 -50.07 -17.94
C TRP A 267 0.31 -48.73 -18.59
N PHE A 268 0.39 -47.61 -17.86
CA PHE A 268 -0.04 -46.29 -18.32
C PHE A 268 0.62 -45.88 -19.63
N ASP A 269 1.95 -45.88 -19.69
CA ASP A 269 2.68 -45.45 -20.89
C ASP A 269 2.51 -46.44 -22.05
N PHE A 270 2.39 -47.73 -21.77
CA PHE A 270 2.08 -48.74 -22.78
C PHE A 270 0.67 -48.54 -23.36
N ARG A 271 -0.33 -48.27 -22.52
CA ARG A 271 -1.71 -47.96 -22.94
C ARG A 271 -1.76 -46.72 -23.81
N LEU A 272 -0.98 -45.68 -23.49
CA LEU A 272 -0.92 -44.46 -24.29
C LEU A 272 -0.34 -44.74 -25.69
N GLN A 273 0.78 -45.46 -25.76
CA GLN A 273 1.41 -45.80 -27.05
C GLN A 273 0.59 -46.78 -27.88
N LEU A 274 -0.06 -47.76 -27.25
CA LEU A 274 -0.92 -48.72 -27.93
C LEU A 274 -2.12 -48.05 -28.59
N ARG A 275 -2.68 -47.00 -27.97
CA ARG A 275 -3.79 -46.22 -28.51
C ARG A 275 -3.45 -45.66 -29.90
N GLU A 276 -2.27 -45.05 -30.00
CA GLU A 276 -1.78 -44.38 -31.22
C GLU A 276 -1.10 -45.36 -32.20
N TYR A 277 -1.01 -46.66 -31.88
CA TYR A 277 -0.29 -47.62 -32.72
C TYR A 277 -1.08 -48.04 -33.96
N GLU A 278 -0.75 -47.49 -35.12
CA GLU A 278 -1.52 -47.66 -36.37
C GLU A 278 -1.43 -49.07 -36.99
N LYS A 279 -0.40 -49.85 -36.65
CA LYS A 279 -0.19 -51.20 -37.23
C LYS A 279 -1.11 -52.27 -36.63
N LEU A 280 -2.03 -51.91 -35.74
CA LEU A 280 -3.07 -52.78 -35.20
C LEU A 280 -4.47 -52.29 -35.56
N SER A 281 -5.36 -53.23 -35.87
CA SER A 281 -6.79 -52.94 -36.00
C SER A 281 -7.41 -52.57 -34.66
N THR A 282 -8.51 -51.81 -34.69
CA THR A 282 -9.29 -51.42 -33.49
C THR A 282 -9.70 -52.64 -32.67
N GLN A 283 -10.25 -53.67 -33.32
CA GLN A 283 -10.64 -54.92 -32.65
C GLN A 283 -9.46 -55.59 -31.93
N ARG A 284 -8.24 -55.51 -32.48
CA ARG A 284 -7.06 -56.05 -31.81
C ARG A 284 -6.67 -55.18 -30.62
N LYS A 285 -6.67 -53.85 -30.73
CA LYS A 285 -6.42 -52.94 -29.61
C LYS A 285 -7.39 -53.19 -28.45
N ASP A 286 -8.67 -53.42 -28.74
CA ASP A 286 -9.68 -53.73 -27.71
C ASP A 286 -9.33 -54.99 -26.91
N GLN A 287 -8.78 -56.03 -27.56
CA GLN A 287 -8.32 -57.25 -26.87
C GLN A 287 -7.15 -56.98 -25.91
N TYR A 288 -6.23 -56.08 -26.29
CA TYR A 288 -5.16 -55.66 -25.38
C TYR A 288 -5.73 -54.85 -24.20
N TYR A 289 -6.63 -53.89 -24.45
CA TYR A 289 -7.24 -53.10 -23.38
C TYR A 289 -8.07 -53.95 -22.42
N ALA A 290 -8.79 -54.96 -22.92
CA ALA A 290 -9.52 -55.89 -22.08
C ALA A 290 -8.61 -56.57 -21.04
N VAL A 291 -7.40 -56.99 -21.44
CA VAL A 291 -6.41 -57.55 -20.51
C VAL A 291 -5.79 -56.48 -19.60
N LEU A 292 -5.49 -55.30 -20.14
CA LEU A 292 -4.85 -54.22 -19.35
C LEU A 292 -5.76 -53.60 -18.30
N LEU A 293 -7.08 -53.80 -18.40
CA LEU A 293 -8.11 -53.19 -17.55
C LEU A 293 -8.94 -54.22 -16.76
N ASP A 294 -8.59 -55.51 -16.81
CA ASP A 294 -9.33 -56.59 -16.15
C ASP A 294 -9.20 -56.64 -14.61
N GLY A 295 -8.34 -55.78 -14.05
CA GLY A 295 -8.09 -55.70 -12.61
C GLY A 295 -7.19 -56.79 -12.04
N SER A 296 -6.63 -57.67 -12.88
CA SER A 296 -5.64 -58.67 -12.45
C SER A 296 -4.26 -58.05 -12.19
N ASP A 297 -3.39 -58.77 -11.49
CA ASP A 297 -2.05 -58.26 -11.17
C ASP A 297 -1.15 -58.18 -12.42
N TYR A 298 -0.14 -57.30 -12.36
CA TYR A 298 0.75 -57.01 -13.48
C TYR A 298 1.39 -58.26 -14.13
N GLN A 299 1.72 -59.28 -13.34
CA GLN A 299 2.34 -60.49 -13.86
C GLN A 299 1.30 -61.35 -14.60
N THR A 300 0.10 -61.50 -14.05
CA THR A 300 -1.02 -62.19 -14.70
C THR A 300 -1.38 -61.52 -16.02
N GLN A 301 -1.49 -60.18 -16.03
CA GLN A 301 -1.73 -59.39 -17.24
C GLN A 301 -0.62 -59.60 -18.28
N THR A 302 0.64 -59.60 -17.86
CA THR A 302 1.79 -59.84 -18.75
C THR A 302 1.70 -61.19 -19.45
N GLN A 303 1.30 -62.25 -18.73
CA GLN A 303 1.15 -63.59 -19.32
C GLN A 303 -0.07 -63.68 -20.26
N ALA A 304 -1.15 -62.98 -19.93
CA ALA A 304 -2.33 -62.91 -20.79
C ALA A 304 -2.04 -62.14 -22.09
N LEU A 305 -1.32 -61.01 -22.03
CA LEU A 305 -0.92 -60.22 -23.20
C LEU A 305 -0.07 -61.03 -24.18
N LYS A 306 0.86 -61.86 -23.68
CA LYS A 306 1.71 -62.73 -24.52
C LYS A 306 0.93 -63.73 -25.36
N LYS A 307 -0.30 -64.06 -24.97
CA LYS A 307 -1.18 -64.99 -25.71
C LYS A 307 -1.93 -64.30 -26.84
N ILE A 308 -1.95 -62.97 -26.89
CA ILE A 308 -2.63 -62.21 -27.95
C ILE A 308 -1.80 -62.29 -29.23
N SER A 309 -2.44 -62.66 -30.34
CA SER A 309 -1.80 -62.69 -31.66
C SER A 309 -1.28 -61.29 -32.03
N GLY A 310 -0.03 -61.21 -32.47
CA GLY A 310 0.66 -59.95 -32.75
C GLY A 310 1.46 -59.37 -31.58
N PHE A 311 1.45 -60.00 -30.39
CA PHE A 311 2.19 -59.52 -29.21
C PHE A 311 3.66 -59.24 -29.47
N ASN A 312 4.38 -60.14 -30.15
CA ASN A 312 5.80 -59.94 -30.42
C ASN A 312 6.07 -58.70 -31.29
N GLN A 313 5.20 -58.42 -32.26
CA GLN A 313 5.33 -57.23 -33.10
C GLN A 313 5.09 -55.95 -32.27
N VAL A 314 4.03 -55.93 -31.46
CA VAL A 314 3.70 -54.80 -30.58
C VAL A 314 4.81 -54.56 -29.56
N ALA A 315 5.34 -55.62 -28.95
CA ALA A 315 6.44 -55.55 -28.00
C ALA A 315 7.70 -54.98 -28.67
N ASN A 316 8.08 -55.50 -29.84
CA ASN A 316 9.26 -55.03 -30.58
C ASN A 316 9.15 -53.55 -30.97
N ASP A 317 7.96 -53.10 -31.38
CA ASP A 317 7.75 -51.72 -31.84
C ASP A 317 7.61 -50.72 -30.67
N LEU A 318 6.93 -51.10 -29.59
CA LEU A 318 6.54 -50.16 -28.52
C LEU A 318 7.45 -50.22 -27.29
N PHE A 319 7.93 -51.39 -26.87
CA PHE A 319 8.72 -51.50 -25.64
C PHE A 319 10.00 -50.66 -25.65
N PRO A 320 10.74 -50.50 -26.76
CA PRO A 320 11.88 -49.58 -26.80
C PRO A 320 11.54 -48.13 -26.39
N ASN A 321 10.31 -47.66 -26.64
CA ASN A 321 9.88 -46.31 -26.25
C ASN A 321 9.43 -46.21 -24.79
N LEU A 322 9.25 -47.34 -24.10
CA LEU A 322 8.96 -47.42 -22.66
C LEU A 322 10.22 -47.54 -21.81
N ARG A 323 11.39 -47.76 -22.44
CA ARG A 323 12.70 -47.73 -21.78
C ARG A 323 13.20 -46.30 -21.73
N ALA A 324 12.50 -45.43 -21.00
CA ALA A 324 12.73 -44.01 -21.12
C ALA A 324 12.61 -43.25 -19.79
N ALA A 325 13.14 -42.05 -19.77
CA ALA A 325 12.76 -41.02 -18.81
C ALA A 325 12.06 -39.89 -19.57
N LYS A 326 10.85 -39.56 -19.13
CA LYS A 326 10.02 -38.49 -19.66
C LYS A 326 10.28 -37.21 -18.89
N ILE A 327 10.50 -36.12 -19.60
CA ILE A 327 10.70 -34.79 -19.04
C ILE A 327 9.50 -33.95 -19.46
N GLU A 328 8.61 -33.64 -18.53
CA GLU A 328 7.48 -32.74 -18.74
C GLU A 328 7.83 -31.37 -18.15
N VAL A 329 7.85 -30.33 -18.99
CA VAL A 329 8.18 -28.97 -18.58
C VAL A 329 6.98 -28.07 -18.84
N VAL A 330 6.56 -27.35 -17.80
CA VAL A 330 5.65 -26.21 -17.93
C VAL A 330 6.45 -24.95 -17.70
N ALA A 331 6.49 -24.07 -18.70
CA ALA A 331 7.23 -22.83 -18.65
C ALA A 331 6.50 -21.74 -19.43
N LYS A 332 6.84 -20.47 -19.17
CA LYS A 332 6.32 -19.31 -19.90
C LYS A 332 7.47 -18.39 -20.32
N PRO A 333 7.31 -17.61 -21.40
CA PRO A 333 8.28 -16.60 -21.78
C PRO A 333 8.46 -15.55 -20.67
N LEU A 334 9.61 -14.89 -20.65
CA LEU A 334 9.75 -13.69 -19.82
C LEU A 334 8.74 -12.63 -20.30
N PRO A 335 8.10 -11.91 -19.37
CA PRO A 335 7.31 -10.75 -19.72
C PRO A 335 8.20 -9.74 -20.47
N GLY A 336 7.76 -9.29 -21.65
CA GLY A 336 8.52 -8.37 -22.49
C GLY A 336 8.68 -8.84 -23.94
N LEU A 337 9.58 -8.18 -24.67
CA LEU A 337 9.91 -8.52 -26.06
C LEU A 337 10.87 -9.71 -26.15
N ASN A 338 10.75 -10.50 -27.21
CA ASN A 338 11.75 -11.53 -27.52
C ASN A 338 13.07 -10.89 -28.01
N GLN A 339 14.12 -11.70 -28.21
CA GLN A 339 15.45 -11.19 -28.58
C GLN A 339 15.45 -10.43 -29.92
N ALA A 340 14.73 -10.91 -30.93
CA ALA A 340 14.66 -10.27 -32.23
C ALA A 340 13.91 -8.93 -32.14
N GLN A 341 12.76 -8.91 -31.46
CA GLN A 341 11.99 -7.70 -31.19
C GLN A 341 12.78 -6.69 -30.35
N THR A 342 13.55 -7.15 -29.36
CA THR A 342 14.43 -6.29 -28.55
C THR A 342 15.50 -5.62 -29.42
N ALA A 343 16.11 -6.35 -30.37
CA ALA A 343 17.08 -5.76 -31.30
C ALA A 343 16.43 -4.69 -32.21
N LEU A 344 15.22 -4.94 -32.70
CA LEU A 344 14.44 -3.97 -33.47
C LEU A 344 14.10 -2.72 -32.65
N LEU A 345 13.68 -2.90 -31.39
CA LEU A 345 13.40 -1.80 -30.46
C LEU A 345 14.65 -0.93 -30.25
N GLN A 346 15.80 -1.54 -29.94
CA GLN A 346 17.05 -0.81 -29.72
C GLN A 346 17.49 -0.04 -30.96
N LYS A 347 17.35 -0.63 -32.15
CA LYS A 347 17.59 0.05 -33.41
C LYS A 347 16.68 1.28 -33.56
N ALA A 348 15.37 1.10 -33.38
CA ALA A 348 14.38 2.18 -33.53
C ALA A 348 14.51 3.30 -32.48
N LEU A 349 15.04 3.01 -31.29
CA LEU A 349 15.34 4.02 -30.26
C LEU A 349 16.57 4.88 -30.59
N ASN A 350 17.53 4.34 -31.36
CA ASN A 350 18.77 5.03 -31.72
C ASN A 350 18.67 5.77 -33.07
N GLU A 351 17.75 5.35 -33.94
CA GLU A 351 17.56 5.94 -35.26
C GLU A 351 16.45 7.01 -35.26
N ASN A 352 16.63 8.06 -36.05
CA ASN A 352 15.62 9.09 -36.24
C ASN A 352 14.65 8.72 -37.38
N THR A 353 13.95 7.59 -37.23
CA THR A 353 12.95 7.11 -38.20
C THR A 353 11.53 7.45 -37.76
N ALA A 354 10.66 7.70 -38.74
CA ALA A 354 9.23 7.93 -38.56
C ALA A 354 8.38 6.64 -38.63
N ASN A 355 9.01 5.51 -38.99
CA ASN A 355 8.37 4.20 -39.09
C ASN A 355 9.06 3.21 -38.16
N SER A 356 8.30 2.23 -37.67
CA SER A 356 8.82 1.14 -36.86
C SER A 356 8.48 -0.21 -37.49
N ASP A 357 9.44 -1.15 -37.37
CA ASP A 357 9.25 -2.56 -37.72
C ASP A 357 8.48 -3.33 -36.62
N LEU A 358 8.22 -2.68 -35.46
CA LEU A 358 7.41 -3.19 -34.36
C LEU A 358 6.04 -2.49 -34.35
N ASP A 359 5.00 -3.21 -33.96
CA ASP A 359 3.66 -2.64 -33.81
C ASP A 359 3.46 -1.91 -32.47
N LEU A 360 2.30 -1.26 -32.32
CA LEU A 360 1.95 -0.53 -31.09
C LEU A 360 1.98 -1.43 -29.84
N ALA A 361 1.57 -2.68 -29.97
CA ALA A 361 1.48 -3.61 -28.85
C ALA A 361 2.87 -4.01 -28.34
N ASP A 362 3.79 -4.32 -29.26
CA ASP A 362 5.19 -4.62 -28.95
C ASP A 362 5.87 -3.45 -28.22
N TRP A 363 5.69 -2.22 -28.72
CA TRP A 363 6.22 -1.03 -28.05
C TRP A 363 5.63 -0.80 -26.66
N ALA A 364 4.31 -1.00 -26.52
CA ALA A 364 3.64 -0.84 -25.24
C ALA A 364 4.11 -1.91 -24.22
N ILE A 365 4.31 -3.16 -24.65
CA ILE A 365 4.90 -4.24 -23.84
C ILE A 365 6.32 -3.87 -23.39
N ALA A 366 7.15 -3.34 -24.29
CA ALA A 366 8.50 -2.90 -23.96
C ALA A 366 8.50 -1.78 -22.89
N GLY A 367 7.60 -0.81 -23.05
CA GLY A 367 7.39 0.25 -22.07
C GLY A 367 6.89 -0.29 -20.73
N GLU A 368 5.97 -1.25 -20.73
CA GLU A 368 5.41 -1.89 -19.54
C GLU A 368 6.48 -2.69 -18.78
N ALA A 369 7.27 -3.51 -19.50
CA ALA A 369 8.32 -4.37 -18.96
C ALA A 369 9.54 -3.61 -18.42
N SER A 370 9.79 -2.38 -18.89
CA SER A 370 10.98 -1.60 -18.50
C SER A 370 10.93 -1.18 -17.03
N PRO A 371 11.93 -1.50 -16.19
CA PRO A 371 11.87 -1.23 -14.74
C PRO A 371 12.19 0.22 -14.38
N ARG A 372 13.06 0.89 -15.17
CA ARG A 372 13.51 2.26 -14.92
C ARG A 372 12.57 3.27 -15.57
N LEU A 373 12.27 4.36 -14.85
CA LEU A 373 11.43 5.44 -15.38
C LEU A 373 12.08 6.12 -16.59
N GLU A 374 13.40 6.20 -16.61
CA GLU A 374 14.17 6.79 -17.70
C GLU A 374 14.03 5.98 -18.99
N ASP A 375 14.06 4.65 -18.89
CA ASP A 375 13.89 3.76 -20.05
C ASP A 375 12.42 3.78 -20.52
N LYS A 376 11.45 3.77 -19.59
CA LYS A 376 10.03 4.01 -19.92
C LYS A 376 9.83 5.35 -20.63
N ALA A 377 10.47 6.43 -20.16
CA ALA A 377 10.36 7.75 -20.77
C ALA A 377 10.85 7.75 -22.22
N LYS A 378 12.02 7.13 -22.50
CA LYS A 378 12.57 7.02 -23.86
C LYS A 378 11.62 6.26 -24.78
N ILE A 379 11.13 5.10 -24.33
CA ILE A 379 10.22 4.25 -25.11
C ILE A 379 8.92 5.00 -25.40
N TYR A 380 8.22 5.51 -24.37
CA TYR A 380 6.95 6.18 -24.58
C TYR A 380 7.09 7.49 -25.35
N SER A 381 8.19 8.24 -25.18
CA SER A 381 8.49 9.42 -26.00
C SER A 381 8.59 9.05 -27.48
N LYS A 382 9.36 8.00 -27.80
CA LYS A 382 9.47 7.56 -29.20
C LYS A 382 8.13 7.07 -29.74
N MET A 383 7.34 6.39 -28.93
CA MET A 383 5.98 5.98 -29.33
C MET A 383 5.06 7.16 -29.65
N THR A 384 5.21 8.33 -29.01
CA THR A 384 4.40 9.52 -29.36
C THR A 384 4.72 10.08 -30.75
N GLU A 385 5.90 9.75 -31.30
CA GLU A 385 6.28 10.10 -32.67
C GLU A 385 5.75 9.08 -33.69
N LEU A 386 5.68 7.81 -33.28
CA LEU A 386 5.38 6.68 -34.17
C LEU A 386 3.87 6.39 -34.27
N PHE A 387 3.10 6.64 -33.20
CA PHE A 387 1.73 6.17 -33.10
C PHE A 387 0.77 7.27 -32.66
N SER A 388 -0.33 7.44 -33.41
CA SER A 388 -1.46 8.26 -32.99
C SER A 388 -2.39 7.45 -32.08
N SER A 389 -1.97 7.27 -30.83
CA SER A 389 -2.69 6.49 -29.81
C SER A 389 -2.64 7.19 -28.46
N VAL A 390 -3.64 6.97 -27.62
CA VAL A 390 -3.72 7.50 -26.25
C VAL A 390 -2.61 6.96 -25.35
N ILE A 391 -2.26 5.67 -25.53
CA ILE A 391 -1.33 4.92 -24.69
C ILE A 391 0.00 5.65 -24.45
N PRO A 392 0.77 6.04 -25.49
CA PRO A 392 2.08 6.65 -25.28
C PRO A 392 2.01 8.00 -24.57
N TYR A 393 1.02 8.85 -24.89
CA TYR A 393 0.86 10.13 -24.22
C TYR A 393 0.46 9.97 -22.75
N ASN A 394 -0.50 9.09 -22.45
CA ASN A 394 -0.89 8.81 -21.07
C ASN A 394 0.27 8.23 -20.26
N ASN A 395 0.94 7.21 -20.79
CA ASN A 395 1.97 6.50 -20.07
C ASN A 395 3.23 7.36 -19.89
N LEU A 396 3.60 8.18 -20.89
CA LEU A 396 4.67 9.17 -20.71
C LEU A 396 4.29 10.21 -19.64
N ALA A 397 3.04 10.66 -19.60
CA ALA A 397 2.58 11.58 -18.56
C ALA A 397 2.74 10.97 -17.16
N VAL A 398 2.35 9.72 -16.96
CA VAL A 398 2.54 9.01 -15.68
C VAL A 398 4.02 8.93 -15.30
N VAL A 399 4.92 8.68 -16.26
CA VAL A 399 6.36 8.73 -16.00
C VAL A 399 6.78 10.11 -15.50
N LYS A 400 6.33 11.19 -16.13
CA LYS A 400 6.61 12.57 -15.71
C LYS A 400 6.05 12.89 -14.33
N MET A 401 4.83 12.44 -14.01
CA MET A 401 4.22 12.57 -12.68
C MET A 401 5.08 11.88 -11.61
N ARG A 402 5.56 10.65 -11.88
CA ARG A 402 6.39 9.90 -10.93
C ARG A 402 7.79 10.50 -10.77
N LEU A 403 8.37 11.07 -11.83
CA LEU A 403 9.61 11.83 -11.74
C LEU A 403 9.41 13.12 -10.92
N ALA A 404 8.28 13.81 -11.09
CA ALA A 404 7.95 15.01 -10.33
C ALA A 404 7.83 14.74 -8.82
N GLN A 405 7.34 13.56 -8.42
CA GLN A 405 7.31 13.14 -7.02
C GLN A 405 8.68 12.79 -6.43
N ARG A 406 9.68 12.51 -7.28
CA ARG A 406 11.03 12.08 -6.85
C ARG A 406 12.03 13.23 -6.80
N THR A 407 11.73 14.36 -7.42
CA THR A 407 12.63 15.52 -7.41
C THR A 407 12.35 16.43 -6.21
N LEU A 408 13.43 16.93 -5.60
CA LEU A 408 13.38 17.96 -4.56
C LEU A 408 13.49 19.37 -5.16
N ASP A 409 13.97 19.50 -6.40
CA ASP A 409 14.04 20.79 -7.08
C ASP A 409 12.65 21.22 -7.56
N GLN A 410 12.16 22.33 -6.99
CA GLN A 410 10.82 22.84 -7.24
C GLN A 410 10.63 23.28 -8.70
N VAL A 411 11.66 23.86 -9.32
CA VAL A 411 11.58 24.30 -10.73
C VAL A 411 11.41 23.10 -11.66
N THR A 412 12.22 22.06 -11.48
CA THR A 412 12.10 20.80 -12.21
C THR A 412 10.76 20.12 -11.93
N LYS A 413 10.30 20.12 -10.66
CA LYS A 413 9.00 19.56 -10.27
C LYS A 413 7.85 20.22 -11.05
N ASP A 414 7.82 21.54 -11.08
CA ASP A 414 6.78 22.31 -11.77
C ASP A 414 6.81 22.10 -13.29
N LEU A 415 8.01 22.02 -13.87
CA LEU A 415 8.19 21.68 -15.28
C LEU A 415 7.62 20.30 -15.61
N LEU A 416 7.95 19.27 -14.81
CA LEU A 416 7.47 17.91 -15.02
C LEU A 416 5.95 17.80 -14.90
N TRP A 417 5.33 18.51 -13.94
CA TRP A 417 3.86 18.58 -13.85
C TRP A 417 3.22 19.27 -15.06
N LYS A 418 3.86 20.32 -15.57
CA LYS A 418 3.40 21.01 -16.78
C LYS A 418 3.50 20.10 -18.02
N GLU A 419 4.60 19.38 -18.16
CA GLU A 419 4.79 18.38 -19.23
C GLU A 419 3.75 17.26 -19.15
N ALA A 420 3.51 16.70 -17.96
CA ALA A 420 2.49 15.68 -17.75
C ALA A 420 1.09 16.15 -18.16
N ASN A 421 0.70 17.37 -17.77
CA ASN A 421 -0.57 17.96 -18.18
C ASN A 421 -0.67 18.15 -19.69
N ALA A 422 0.40 18.63 -20.34
CA ALA A 422 0.43 18.80 -21.79
C ALA A 422 0.24 17.47 -22.52
N LEU A 423 0.90 16.42 -22.06
CA LEU A 423 0.77 15.06 -22.61
C LEU A 423 -0.66 14.52 -22.45
N LEU A 424 -1.25 14.64 -21.25
CA LEU A 424 -2.64 14.22 -21.02
C LEU A 424 -3.66 15.03 -21.83
N TYR A 425 -3.37 16.31 -22.10
CA TYR A 425 -4.18 17.13 -22.99
C TYR A 425 -4.10 16.65 -24.45
N GLN A 426 -2.92 16.27 -24.93
CA GLN A 426 -2.79 15.63 -26.26
C GLN A 426 -3.53 14.29 -26.30
N ALA A 427 -3.38 13.46 -25.26
CA ALA A 427 -4.11 12.19 -25.15
C ALA A 427 -5.64 12.39 -25.24
N SER A 428 -6.16 13.42 -24.56
CA SER A 428 -7.59 13.76 -24.57
C SER A 428 -8.11 14.24 -25.93
N LYS A 429 -7.23 14.79 -26.79
CA LYS A 429 -7.59 15.15 -28.17
C LYS A 429 -7.72 13.94 -29.07
N ILE A 430 -7.00 12.86 -28.76
CA ILE A 430 -7.04 11.61 -29.52
C ILE A 430 -8.32 10.86 -29.18
N ALA A 431 -8.57 10.62 -27.90
CA ALA A 431 -9.82 10.00 -27.45
C ALA A 431 -10.14 10.35 -25.99
N THR A 432 -11.42 10.22 -25.63
CA THR A 432 -11.86 10.28 -24.23
C THR A 432 -11.60 8.92 -23.59
N ASP A 433 -10.70 8.88 -22.61
CA ASP A 433 -10.23 7.65 -21.98
C ASP A 433 -10.23 7.76 -20.44
N PRO A 434 -10.66 6.71 -19.69
CA PRO A 434 -10.74 6.75 -18.24
C PRO A 434 -9.38 6.94 -17.55
N TYR A 435 -8.29 6.36 -18.06
CA TYR A 435 -6.95 6.51 -17.46
C TYR A 435 -6.44 7.93 -17.62
N VAL A 436 -6.70 8.55 -18.77
CA VAL A 436 -6.35 9.96 -19.01
C VAL A 436 -7.09 10.87 -18.05
N LEU A 437 -8.40 10.68 -17.89
CA LEU A 437 -9.21 11.46 -16.95
C LEU A 437 -8.78 11.25 -15.50
N HIS A 438 -8.49 10.01 -15.11
CA HIS A 438 -7.95 9.70 -13.80
C HIS A 438 -6.65 10.45 -13.52
N ASN A 439 -5.70 10.39 -14.47
CA ASN A 439 -4.40 11.03 -14.33
C ASN A 439 -4.52 12.57 -14.28
N GLN A 440 -5.42 13.16 -15.08
CA GLN A 440 -5.75 14.58 -14.96
C GLN A 440 -6.32 14.91 -13.57
N GLY A 441 -7.24 14.08 -13.07
CA GLY A 441 -7.80 14.20 -11.74
C GLY A 441 -6.72 14.15 -10.66
N GLN A 442 -5.84 13.16 -10.69
CA GLN A 442 -4.74 12.99 -9.74
C GLN A 442 -3.79 14.20 -9.72
N ILE A 443 -3.46 14.80 -10.87
CA ILE A 443 -2.67 16.03 -10.91
C ILE A 443 -3.43 17.19 -10.25
N LEU A 444 -4.72 17.36 -10.55
CA LEU A 444 -5.55 18.40 -9.95
C LEU A 444 -5.66 18.26 -8.42
N VAL A 445 -5.76 17.03 -7.92
CA VAL A 445 -5.72 16.73 -6.47
C VAL A 445 -4.42 17.25 -5.85
N LEU A 446 -3.27 16.91 -6.44
CA LEU A 446 -1.96 17.32 -5.93
C LEU A 446 -1.72 18.84 -6.05
N GLN A 447 -2.47 19.53 -6.91
CA GLN A 447 -2.48 21.00 -7.03
C GLN A 447 -3.50 21.67 -6.10
N GLY A 448 -4.24 20.92 -5.27
CA GLY A 448 -5.28 21.45 -4.39
C GLY A 448 -6.59 21.83 -5.09
N LYS A 449 -6.75 21.52 -6.39
CA LYS A 449 -7.96 21.83 -7.18
C LYS A 449 -9.00 20.71 -7.04
N THR A 450 -9.49 20.52 -5.81
CA THR A 450 -10.29 19.35 -5.41
C THR A 450 -11.61 19.19 -6.15
N TRP A 451 -12.31 20.28 -6.49
CA TRP A 451 -13.57 20.23 -7.23
C TRP A 451 -13.40 19.78 -8.68
N ASP A 452 -12.42 20.36 -9.40
CA ASP A 452 -12.13 19.97 -10.77
C ASP A 452 -11.62 18.53 -10.84
N ALA A 453 -10.78 18.14 -9.87
CA ALA A 453 -10.32 16.76 -9.72
C ALA A 453 -11.49 15.79 -9.56
N TYR A 454 -12.43 16.12 -8.68
CA TYR A 454 -13.60 15.28 -8.40
C TYR A 454 -14.43 15.01 -9.64
N LYS A 455 -14.65 16.05 -10.45
CA LYS A 455 -15.38 15.92 -11.72
C LYS A 455 -14.65 14.98 -12.67
N LYS A 456 -13.35 15.18 -12.89
CA LYS A 456 -12.52 14.33 -13.76
C LYS A 456 -12.54 12.86 -13.35
N LEU A 457 -12.40 12.60 -12.05
CA LEU A 457 -12.41 11.24 -11.53
C LEU A 457 -13.81 10.60 -11.63
N SER A 458 -14.87 11.38 -11.44
CA SER A 458 -16.25 10.90 -11.60
C SER A 458 -16.57 10.56 -13.06
N ASP A 459 -16.14 11.41 -13.99
CA ASP A 459 -16.27 11.15 -15.43
C ASP A 459 -15.50 9.87 -15.81
N ALA A 460 -14.30 9.67 -15.25
CA ALA A 460 -13.50 8.47 -15.48
C ALA A 460 -14.23 7.18 -15.02
N SER A 461 -14.89 7.19 -13.86
CA SER A 461 -15.65 6.03 -13.35
C SER A 461 -16.79 5.61 -14.27
N VAL A 462 -17.42 6.54 -14.97
CA VAL A 462 -18.59 6.25 -15.83
C VAL A 462 -18.16 5.58 -17.14
N LEU A 463 -16.91 5.79 -17.58
CA LEU A 463 -16.41 5.30 -18.88
C LEU A 463 -16.00 3.82 -18.89
N THR A 464 -15.89 3.17 -17.74
CA THR A 464 -15.42 1.78 -17.69
C THR A 464 -16.05 0.99 -16.55
N ARG A 465 -16.11 -0.34 -16.73
CA ARG A 465 -16.52 -1.31 -15.70
C ARG A 465 -15.36 -2.16 -15.20
N ASN A 466 -14.13 -1.88 -15.66
CA ASN A 466 -12.93 -2.58 -15.23
C ASN A 466 -12.71 -2.34 -13.72
N GLN A 467 -12.81 -3.42 -12.94
CA GLN A 467 -12.70 -3.36 -11.48
C GLN A 467 -11.31 -2.93 -11.00
N ASP A 468 -10.25 -3.34 -11.70
CA ASP A 468 -8.87 -2.97 -11.34
C ASP A 468 -8.67 -1.46 -11.48
N PHE A 469 -9.18 -0.87 -12.56
CA PHE A 469 -9.18 0.58 -12.72
C PHE A 469 -10.05 1.27 -11.67
N LEU A 470 -11.30 0.82 -11.50
CA LEU A 470 -12.27 1.45 -10.60
C LEU A 470 -11.77 1.46 -9.16
N LYS A 471 -11.12 0.39 -8.70
CA LYS A 471 -10.50 0.33 -7.36
C LYS A 471 -9.58 1.53 -7.09
N TYR A 472 -8.65 1.83 -7.99
CA TYR A 472 -7.72 2.95 -7.82
C TYR A 472 -8.40 4.30 -7.95
N ASN A 473 -9.33 4.43 -8.91
CA ASN A 473 -10.05 5.68 -9.13
C ASN A 473 -10.98 6.01 -7.95
N GLU A 474 -11.72 5.03 -7.45
CA GLU A 474 -12.61 5.19 -6.29
C GLU A 474 -11.85 5.41 -4.98
N SER A 475 -10.67 4.81 -4.79
CA SER A 475 -9.82 5.11 -3.62
C SER A 475 -9.45 6.60 -3.55
N LEU A 476 -8.99 7.19 -4.66
CA LEU A 476 -8.67 8.61 -4.71
C LEU A 476 -9.90 9.49 -4.51
N ARG A 477 -11.02 9.12 -5.14
CA ARG A 477 -12.31 9.79 -4.96
C ARG A 477 -12.82 9.72 -3.52
N GLY A 478 -12.64 8.60 -2.83
CA GLY A 478 -13.01 8.40 -1.43
C GLY A 478 -12.17 9.27 -0.51
N ALA A 479 -10.86 9.39 -0.78
CA ALA A 479 -9.99 10.32 -0.06
C ALA A 479 -10.45 11.78 -0.21
N LEU A 480 -10.93 12.18 -1.40
CA LEU A 480 -11.51 13.51 -1.61
C LEU A 480 -12.85 13.72 -0.89
N ASP A 481 -13.71 12.69 -0.82
CA ASP A 481 -14.95 12.77 -0.05
C ASP A 481 -14.65 13.00 1.44
N ILE A 482 -13.63 12.33 1.99
CA ILE A 482 -13.16 12.56 3.36
C ILE A 482 -12.79 14.04 3.56
N MET A 483 -11.91 14.58 2.72
CA MET A 483 -11.49 15.99 2.82
C MET A 483 -12.67 16.98 2.70
N ARG A 484 -13.73 16.59 1.97
CA ARG A 484 -14.93 17.40 1.73
C ARG A 484 -16.06 17.18 2.73
N GLY A 485 -15.85 16.38 3.78
CA GLY A 485 -16.86 16.13 4.80
C GLY A 485 -17.97 15.16 4.38
N ASP A 486 -17.85 14.48 3.24
CA ASP A 486 -18.86 13.56 2.70
C ASP A 486 -18.55 12.12 3.17
N TYR A 487 -18.35 11.91 4.48
CA TYR A 487 -17.77 10.69 5.06
C TYR A 487 -18.53 9.39 4.74
N LYS A 488 -19.87 9.43 4.77
CA LYS A 488 -20.70 8.27 4.41
C LYS A 488 -20.59 7.88 2.94
N LEU A 489 -20.30 8.83 2.05
CA LEU A 489 -20.02 8.52 0.66
C LEU A 489 -18.61 7.92 0.51
N ALA A 490 -17.66 8.42 1.29
CA ALA A 490 -16.31 7.87 1.32
C ALA A 490 -16.30 6.39 1.74
N THR A 491 -17.09 5.98 2.74
CA THR A 491 -17.14 4.57 3.17
C THR A 491 -17.56 3.64 2.03
N LEU A 492 -18.56 4.03 1.23
CA LEU A 492 -19.01 3.27 0.06
C LEU A 492 -17.92 3.15 -1.02
N ARG A 493 -17.07 4.18 -1.18
CA ARG A 493 -15.97 4.15 -2.15
C ARG A 493 -14.84 3.21 -1.76
N PHE A 494 -14.74 2.86 -0.47
CA PHE A 494 -13.73 1.94 0.05
C PHE A 494 -14.23 0.49 0.18
N GLU A 495 -15.30 0.10 -0.52
CA GLU A 495 -15.82 -1.29 -0.55
C GLU A 495 -15.09 -2.21 -1.55
N TYR A 496 -14.11 -1.70 -2.31
CA TYR A 496 -13.29 -2.53 -3.20
C TYR A 496 -12.27 -3.39 -2.44
N PRO A 497 -11.80 -4.51 -3.01
CA PRO A 497 -10.73 -5.31 -2.42
C PRO A 497 -9.39 -4.58 -2.51
N TYR A 498 -8.97 -3.93 -1.42
CA TYR A 498 -7.68 -3.25 -1.30
C TYR A 498 -6.56 -4.15 -0.81
N SER A 499 -5.33 -3.71 -1.07
CA SER A 499 -4.10 -4.42 -0.71
C SER A 499 -3.00 -3.49 -0.21
N GLU A 500 -3.22 -2.17 -0.24
CA GLU A 500 -2.24 -1.17 0.19
C GLU A 500 -2.64 -0.61 1.56
N PRO A 501 -1.68 -0.41 2.48
CA PRO A 501 -2.00 0.04 3.84
C PRO A 501 -2.65 1.43 3.88
N LYS A 502 -2.37 2.29 2.89
CA LYS A 502 -2.98 3.62 2.74
C LYS A 502 -4.48 3.57 2.45
N ASP A 503 -4.93 2.56 1.69
CA ASP A 503 -6.34 2.47 1.30
C ASP A 503 -7.18 2.01 2.49
N PHE A 504 -6.67 1.04 3.27
CA PHE A 504 -7.26 0.64 4.56
C PHE A 504 -7.26 1.77 5.58
N PHE A 505 -6.19 2.57 5.64
CA PHE A 505 -6.16 3.74 6.50
C PHE A 505 -7.22 4.77 6.12
N ASN A 506 -7.35 5.12 4.83
CA ASN A 506 -8.40 6.03 4.37
C ASN A 506 -9.81 5.48 4.65
N LYS A 507 -10.01 4.18 4.46
CA LYS A 507 -11.27 3.50 4.84
C LYS A 507 -11.57 3.67 6.33
N GLY A 508 -10.57 3.46 7.19
CA GLY A 508 -10.68 3.68 8.63
C GLY A 508 -11.00 5.13 8.99
N LEU A 509 -10.36 6.11 8.32
CA LEU A 509 -10.66 7.52 8.49
C LEU A 509 -12.11 7.85 8.10
N ALA A 510 -12.61 7.29 6.99
CA ALA A 510 -13.99 7.49 6.56
C ALA A 510 -15.00 6.99 7.60
N TYR A 511 -14.77 5.79 8.18
CA TYR A 511 -15.61 5.27 9.26
C TYR A 511 -15.47 6.06 10.56
N PHE A 512 -14.25 6.44 10.94
CA PHE A 512 -13.99 7.24 12.14
C PHE A 512 -14.74 8.57 12.10
N LEU A 513 -14.66 9.29 10.97
CA LEU A 513 -15.35 10.57 10.76
C LEU A 513 -16.86 10.41 10.55
N ALA A 514 -17.33 9.19 10.29
CA ALA A 514 -18.76 8.85 10.26
C ALA A 514 -19.27 8.32 11.62
N ASP A 515 -18.45 8.41 12.68
CA ASP A 515 -18.70 7.93 14.05
C ASP A 515 -18.94 6.41 14.15
N ASP A 516 -18.48 5.64 13.16
CA ASP A 516 -18.52 4.18 13.15
C ASP A 516 -17.19 3.61 13.64
N TYR A 517 -16.94 3.74 14.94
CA TYR A 517 -15.66 3.32 15.55
C TYR A 517 -15.39 1.82 15.43
N GLY A 518 -16.43 0.98 15.32
CA GLY A 518 -16.28 -0.46 15.14
C GLY A 518 -15.63 -0.80 13.80
N ASN A 519 -16.20 -0.29 12.70
CA ASN A 519 -15.64 -0.49 11.38
C ASN A 519 -14.33 0.29 11.15
N ALA A 520 -14.17 1.43 11.83
CA ALA A 520 -12.91 2.17 11.84
C ALA A 520 -11.77 1.35 12.45
N SER A 521 -12.00 0.71 13.61
CA SER A 521 -10.99 -0.15 14.28
C SER A 521 -10.53 -1.28 13.37
N LEU A 522 -11.49 -2.01 12.77
CA LEU A 522 -11.18 -3.10 11.84
C LEU A 522 -10.33 -2.62 10.65
N SER A 523 -10.69 -1.49 10.06
CA SER A 523 -9.97 -0.95 8.90
C SER A 523 -8.57 -0.45 9.26
N PHE A 524 -8.39 0.16 10.44
CA PHE A 524 -7.06 0.56 10.91
C PHE A 524 -6.19 -0.66 11.29
N GLU A 525 -6.77 -1.71 11.87
CA GLU A 525 -6.08 -2.98 12.10
C GLU A 525 -5.62 -3.63 10.79
N GLU A 526 -6.46 -3.63 9.75
CA GLU A 526 -6.08 -4.10 8.40
C GLU A 526 -4.90 -3.29 7.83
N SER A 527 -4.90 -1.97 8.00
CA SER A 527 -3.76 -1.12 7.62
C SER A 527 -2.47 -1.53 8.35
N VAL A 528 -2.55 -1.80 9.66
CA VAL A 528 -1.40 -2.28 10.44
C VAL A 528 -0.92 -3.67 9.98
N MET A 529 -1.84 -4.60 9.70
CA MET A 529 -1.51 -5.95 9.26
C MET A 529 -0.76 -5.95 7.92
N VAL A 530 -1.20 -5.10 6.98
CA VAL A 530 -0.60 -5.00 5.63
C VAL A 530 0.70 -4.19 5.65
N GLY A 531 0.77 -3.15 6.47
CA GLY A 531 1.91 -2.23 6.50
C GLY A 531 2.24 -1.72 7.89
N ARG A 532 2.80 -2.57 8.75
CA ARG A 532 3.14 -2.20 10.14
C ARG A 532 4.03 -0.95 10.24
N ASN A 533 5.01 -0.83 9.34
CA ASN A 533 5.93 0.30 9.30
C ASN A 533 5.30 1.58 8.72
N TYR A 534 4.05 1.52 8.25
CA TYR A 534 3.33 2.67 7.73
C TYR A 534 2.89 3.63 8.85
N GLY A 535 2.70 3.15 10.08
CA GLY A 535 2.40 3.98 11.27
C GLY A 535 0.96 4.51 11.36
N TYR A 536 0.36 4.91 10.24
CA TYR A 536 -0.96 5.54 10.19
C TYR A 536 -2.10 4.68 10.74
N GLY A 537 -2.06 3.37 10.55
CA GLY A 537 -3.04 2.46 11.17
C GLY A 537 -2.98 2.51 12.70
N PHE A 538 -1.78 2.53 13.30
CA PHE A 538 -1.63 2.71 14.75
C PHE A 538 -2.11 4.08 15.21
N TYR A 539 -1.84 5.13 14.43
CA TYR A 539 -2.35 6.47 14.73
C TYR A 539 -3.89 6.50 14.76
N GLY A 540 -4.55 5.87 13.78
CA GLY A 540 -6.01 5.72 13.75
C GLY A 540 -6.58 4.99 14.97
N LEU A 541 -5.93 3.90 15.39
CA LEU A 541 -6.31 3.17 16.61
C LEU A 541 -6.11 4.03 17.88
N ALA A 542 -5.05 4.84 17.92
CA ALA A 542 -4.84 5.77 19.02
C ALA A 542 -5.94 6.83 19.09
N MET A 543 -6.39 7.36 17.95
CA MET A 543 -7.52 8.31 17.90
C MET A 543 -8.81 7.69 18.46
N ILE A 544 -9.15 6.46 18.03
CA ILE A 544 -10.35 5.75 18.57
C ILE A 544 -10.24 5.55 20.08
N ALA A 545 -9.08 5.11 20.57
CA ALA A 545 -8.87 4.87 21.98
C ALA A 545 -8.94 6.17 22.80
N ALA A 546 -8.40 7.28 22.28
CA ALA A 546 -8.47 8.59 22.93
C ALA A 546 -9.93 9.09 23.04
N GLU A 547 -10.69 9.04 21.95
CA GLU A 547 -12.12 9.42 21.95
C GLU A 547 -12.97 8.49 22.85
N SER A 548 -12.56 7.23 23.01
CA SER A 548 -13.21 6.26 23.89
C SER A 548 -12.77 6.35 25.36
N GLY A 549 -11.87 7.28 25.72
CA GLY A 549 -11.32 7.40 27.08
C GLY A 549 -10.41 6.24 27.52
N GLN A 550 -9.92 5.43 26.58
CA GLN A 550 -9.02 4.29 26.83
C GLN A 550 -7.55 4.74 26.81
N THR A 551 -7.15 5.55 27.80
CA THR A 551 -5.83 6.22 27.86
C THR A 551 -4.63 5.29 27.65
N GLU A 552 -4.58 4.14 28.34
CA GLU A 552 -3.47 3.20 28.23
C GLU A 552 -3.33 2.64 26.80
N VAL A 553 -4.45 2.31 26.17
CA VAL A 553 -4.49 1.81 24.80
C VAL A 553 -4.08 2.92 23.83
N ALA A 554 -4.57 4.15 24.04
CA ALA A 554 -4.23 5.30 23.22
C ALA A 554 -2.72 5.55 23.22
N LEU A 555 -2.09 5.57 24.40
CA LEU A 555 -0.64 5.74 24.56
C LEU A 555 0.16 4.63 23.89
N LEU A 556 -0.25 3.36 24.07
CA LEU A 556 0.43 2.21 23.47
C LEU A 556 0.40 2.24 21.93
N GLN A 557 -0.72 2.64 21.33
CA GLN A 557 -0.80 2.73 19.87
C GLN A 557 -0.10 3.98 19.34
N LEU A 558 -0.20 5.11 20.07
CA LEU A 558 0.48 6.34 19.70
C LEU A 558 2.00 6.17 19.72
N ASP A 559 2.56 5.49 20.72
CA ASP A 559 3.98 5.14 20.81
C ASP A 559 4.46 4.41 19.54
N LYS A 560 3.71 3.41 19.08
CA LYS A 560 4.04 2.70 17.82
C LYS A 560 3.93 3.60 16.59
N ALA A 561 2.97 4.52 16.59
CA ALA A 561 2.72 5.40 15.44
C ALA A 561 3.81 6.45 15.27
N ILE A 562 4.22 7.11 16.36
CA ILE A 562 5.23 8.19 16.31
C ILE A 562 6.62 7.68 15.96
N HIS A 563 6.95 6.43 16.28
CA HIS A 563 8.21 5.81 15.88
C HIS A 563 8.25 5.41 14.39
N ALA A 564 7.12 5.41 13.70
CA ALA A 564 7.04 5.04 12.29
C ALA A 564 7.17 6.25 11.34
N SER A 565 6.85 7.47 11.80
CA SER A 565 6.92 8.69 11.00
C SER A 565 7.11 9.93 11.87
N GLU A 566 8.06 10.77 11.47
CA GLU A 566 8.30 12.10 12.03
C GLU A 566 7.07 13.00 11.85
N LEU A 567 6.37 12.89 10.71
CA LEU A 567 5.14 13.66 10.51
C LEU A 567 4.06 13.28 11.54
N ILE A 568 3.90 11.98 11.83
CA ILE A 568 2.98 11.50 12.87
C ILE A 568 3.43 11.97 14.24
N TYR A 569 4.73 11.92 14.54
CA TYR A 569 5.32 12.44 15.77
C TYR A 569 4.95 13.91 15.99
N GLN A 570 5.21 14.78 15.01
CA GLN A 570 4.91 16.21 15.11
C GLN A 570 3.41 16.46 15.26
N LYS A 571 2.58 15.73 14.50
CA LYS A 571 1.13 15.87 14.58
C LYS A 571 0.59 15.45 15.95
N ALA A 572 1.04 14.33 16.51
CA ALA A 572 0.60 13.84 17.81
C ALA A 572 0.79 14.86 18.95
N LEU A 573 1.86 15.65 18.89
CA LEU A 573 2.15 16.69 19.90
C LEU A 573 1.09 17.79 19.94
N VAL A 574 0.48 18.13 18.79
CA VAL A 574 -0.44 19.27 18.67
C VAL A 574 -1.90 18.86 18.45
N ASP A 575 -2.17 17.63 18.01
CA ASP A 575 -3.52 17.21 17.63
C ASP A 575 -4.52 17.27 18.81
N PRO A 576 -5.61 18.06 18.73
CA PRO A 576 -6.57 18.19 19.84
C PRO A 576 -7.30 16.90 20.21
N ILE A 577 -7.29 15.86 19.35
CA ILE A 577 -7.84 14.53 19.70
C ILE A 577 -7.16 13.98 20.96
N PHE A 578 -5.85 14.21 21.12
CA PHE A 578 -5.08 13.72 22.26
C PHE A 578 -5.04 14.69 23.45
N GLU A 579 -5.84 15.76 23.47
CA GLU A 579 -5.78 16.79 24.52
C GLU A 579 -5.96 16.23 25.94
N GLU A 580 -6.92 15.32 26.13
CA GLU A 580 -7.19 14.72 27.46
C GLU A 580 -5.99 13.93 27.99
N ILE A 581 -5.32 13.17 27.12
CA ILE A 581 -4.17 12.35 27.50
C ILE A 581 -2.87 13.16 27.58
N ARG A 582 -2.76 14.28 26.86
CA ARG A 582 -1.57 15.16 26.84
C ARG A 582 -1.27 15.78 28.22
N SER A 583 -2.24 15.83 29.11
CA SER A 583 -2.05 16.31 30.48
C SER A 583 -1.20 15.37 31.36
N SER A 584 -1.02 14.11 30.93
CA SER A 584 -0.31 13.06 31.68
C SER A 584 1.21 13.09 31.44
N GLU A 585 1.99 12.65 32.42
CA GLU A 585 3.45 12.52 32.25
C GLU A 585 3.78 11.37 31.27
N GLU A 586 2.98 10.31 31.31
CA GLU A 586 3.06 9.12 30.47
C GLU A 586 2.98 9.49 28.98
N PHE A 587 2.15 10.48 28.62
CA PHE A 587 2.10 11.01 27.26
C PHE A 587 3.46 11.56 26.81
N PHE A 588 4.16 12.34 27.64
CA PHE A 588 5.46 12.88 27.24
C PHE A 588 6.58 11.84 27.32
N GLN A 589 6.40 10.74 28.06
CA GLN A 589 7.39 9.67 28.13
C GLN A 589 7.55 8.93 26.80
N ILE A 590 6.46 8.72 26.04
CA ILE A 590 6.54 8.01 24.75
C ILE A 590 7.32 8.79 23.67
N PHE A 591 7.46 10.11 23.81
CA PHE A 591 8.26 10.95 22.91
C PHE A 591 9.75 11.01 23.31
N ARG A 592 10.13 10.46 24.47
CA ARG A 592 11.53 10.42 24.87
C ARG A 592 12.24 9.29 24.11
N PRO A 593 13.44 9.55 23.54
CA PRO A 593 14.20 8.48 22.90
C PRO A 593 14.46 7.36 23.91
N SER A 594 14.14 6.12 23.53
CA SER A 594 14.42 4.95 24.36
C SER A 594 15.91 4.92 24.68
N VAL A 595 16.26 5.11 25.96
CA VAL A 595 17.65 4.99 26.42
C VAL A 595 18.08 3.55 26.17
N THR A 596 18.84 3.32 25.10
CA THR A 596 19.56 2.08 24.92
C THR A 596 20.58 1.98 26.04
N ASN A 597 20.29 1.16 27.05
CA ASN A 597 21.26 0.67 28.02
C ASN A 597 22.26 -0.26 27.29
N ASN A 598 23.11 0.31 26.44
CA ASN A 598 24.35 -0.31 26.02
C ASN A 598 25.42 0.08 27.04
N GLU A 599 25.32 -0.50 28.24
CA GLU A 599 26.43 -0.62 29.18
C GLU A 599 26.01 -1.58 30.30
N LYS A 600 26.30 -2.87 30.10
CA LYS A 600 26.74 -3.80 31.14
C LYS A 600 27.36 -5.04 30.53
#